data_AF-A0A072NTY1-F1
#
_entry.id   AF-A0A072NTY1-F1
#
_cell.length_a   1.000
_cell.length_b   1.000
_cell.length_c   1.000
_cell.angle_alpha   90.00
_cell.angle_beta   90.00
_cell.angle_gamma   90.00
#
_symmetry.space_group_name_H-M   'P 1'
#
loop_
_entity.id
_entity.type
_entity.pdbx_description
1 polymer ?
#
loop_
_entity_poly.entity_id
_entity_poly.type
_entity_poly.pdbx_seq_one_letter_code
_entity_poly.pdbx_strand_id
1 'polypeptide(L)'
;MAPVMSAEPSPLKRPRPPSERHPLPAAEVPRTAINQLPNNYLARQHEDTIPLVTVNDKLPEIARLLGEYDVVLQRHGSMAENLGACPLGPILLKRFERLFEGPPKVLKSSAQDSTISWLDVVELAQSSPKRLNLERTRNGIRVCQFHTKQCLVEISEEDYVLIASGVPQKLMPPQPFLEDEEKELGVMDLLDRNLGQIIQLADQVSATVELDRWSTR
;
A
#
# COMPACT_ATOMS: atom_id res chain seq x y z
N MET A 1 -11.29 9.25 67.53
CA MET A 1 -12.57 9.21 66.79
C MET A 1 -13.13 7.80 66.88
N ALA A 2 -14.45 7.72 67.03
CA ALA A 2 -15.26 6.60 67.52
C ALA A 2 -15.52 5.49 66.45
N PRO A 3 -16.23 4.40 66.78
CA PRO A 3 -16.09 3.03 66.25
C PRO A 3 -17.13 2.66 65.17
N VAL A 4 -17.12 1.41 64.65
CA VAL A 4 -18.33 0.62 64.31
C VAL A 4 -18.01 -0.89 64.21
N MET A 5 -18.93 -1.67 64.80
CA MET A 5 -19.08 -3.14 64.81
C MET A 5 -19.64 -3.71 63.51
N SER A 6 -19.55 -5.05 63.35
CA SER A 6 -20.57 -6.02 62.86
C SER A 6 -19.96 -6.97 61.82
N ALA A 7 -19.68 -8.25 62.13
CA ALA A 7 -20.56 -9.41 62.34
C ALA A 7 -20.64 -10.30 61.07
N GLU A 8 -20.19 -11.55 61.17
CA GLU A 8 -20.55 -12.66 60.27
C GLU A 8 -22.07 -12.93 60.32
N PRO A 9 -22.69 -13.51 59.27
CA PRO A 9 -22.85 -14.99 59.23
C PRO A 9 -22.91 -15.63 57.82
N SER A 10 -22.66 -16.94 57.76
CA SER A 10 -22.94 -17.84 56.62
C SER A 10 -24.42 -17.87 56.19
N PRO A 11 -24.75 -18.25 54.94
CA PRO A 11 -25.80 -19.26 54.75
C PRO A 11 -25.67 -20.21 53.52
N LEU A 12 -26.01 -21.49 53.78
CA LEU A 12 -26.90 -22.43 53.04
C LEU A 12 -27.16 -22.33 51.50
N LYS A 13 -26.91 -23.47 50.83
CA LYS A 13 -27.70 -24.21 49.78
C LYS A 13 -28.07 -23.58 48.41
N ARG A 14 -27.42 -24.15 47.35
CA ARG A 14 -27.84 -24.53 45.96
C ARG A 14 -28.60 -23.52 45.05
N PRO A 15 -28.21 -23.35 43.77
CA PRO A 15 -28.62 -24.28 42.68
C PRO A 15 -27.63 -24.49 41.50
N ARG A 16 -27.76 -25.62 40.78
CA ARG A 16 -27.16 -25.87 39.42
C ARG A 16 -28.04 -25.19 38.35
N PRO A 17 -27.47 -24.60 37.29
CA PRO A 17 -27.57 -25.17 35.92
C PRO A 17 -26.41 -24.70 34.98
N PRO A 18 -26.47 -24.90 33.66
CA PRO A 18 -26.73 -26.11 32.87
C PRO A 18 -25.49 -26.53 32.07
N SER A 19 -25.43 -27.79 31.64
CA SER A 19 -24.37 -28.29 30.75
C SER A 19 -24.30 -27.48 29.44
N GLU A 20 -23.18 -26.81 29.21
CA GLU A 20 -22.87 -26.16 27.94
C GLU A 20 -22.76 -27.23 26.83
N ARG A 21 -23.65 -27.12 25.85
CA ARG A 21 -23.47 -27.78 24.56
C ARG A 21 -22.25 -27.14 23.92
N HIS A 22 -21.25 -27.95 23.61
CA HIS A 22 -20.10 -27.52 22.82
C HIS A 22 -20.59 -26.99 21.47
N PRO A 23 -20.37 -25.71 21.12
CA PRO A 23 -20.29 -25.33 19.73
C PRO A 23 -18.96 -25.88 19.20
N LEU A 24 -19.01 -26.57 18.07
CA LEU A 24 -17.82 -26.90 17.30
C LEU A 24 -16.99 -25.62 17.10
N PRO A 25 -15.66 -25.65 17.27
CA PRO A 25 -14.85 -24.46 17.07
C PRO A 25 -15.05 -23.98 15.63
N ALA A 26 -15.49 -22.73 15.49
CA ALA A 26 -15.40 -22.02 14.23
C ALA A 26 -13.95 -22.14 13.76
N ALA A 27 -13.76 -22.54 12.49
CA ALA A 27 -12.44 -22.53 11.89
C ALA A 27 -11.90 -21.10 12.01
N GLU A 28 -10.98 -20.89 12.94
CA GLU A 28 -10.15 -19.69 12.96
C GLU A 28 -9.41 -19.70 11.64
N VAL A 29 -9.90 -18.92 10.67
CA VAL A 29 -9.06 -18.48 9.56
C VAL A 29 -7.85 -17.84 10.24
N PRO A 30 -6.64 -18.39 10.07
CA PRO A 30 -5.47 -17.78 10.67
C PRO A 30 -5.41 -16.38 10.09
N ARG A 31 -5.66 -15.37 10.93
CA ARG A 31 -5.27 -14.00 10.63
C ARG A 31 -3.76 -14.06 10.58
N THR A 32 -3.21 -14.40 9.42
CA THR A 32 -1.80 -14.25 9.14
C THR A 32 -1.48 -12.83 9.54
N ALA A 33 -0.64 -12.70 10.57
CA ALA A 33 0.03 -11.46 10.87
C ALA A 33 0.90 -11.16 9.66
N ILE A 34 0.30 -10.55 8.64
CA ILE A 34 1.00 -9.96 7.53
C ILE A 34 1.84 -8.89 8.21
N ASN A 35 3.16 -9.03 8.15
CA ASN A 35 4.07 -7.92 8.42
C ASN A 35 3.65 -6.80 7.47
N GLN A 36 2.79 -5.88 7.93
CA GLN A 36 2.24 -4.84 7.09
C GLN A 36 3.31 -3.78 6.92
N LEU A 37 4.23 -4.01 5.98
CA LEU A 37 4.95 -2.90 5.39
C LEU A 37 3.91 -1.89 4.91
N PRO A 38 4.08 -0.58 5.24
CA PRO A 38 3.20 0.46 4.73
C PRO A 38 3.10 0.39 3.20
N ASN A 39 1.90 0.62 2.67
CA ASN A 39 1.68 0.68 1.23
C ASN A 39 2.58 1.73 0.58
N ASN A 40 3.15 1.39 -0.57
CA ASN A 40 3.90 2.29 -1.41
C ASN A 40 2.96 3.02 -2.38
N TYR A 41 2.51 4.19 -1.95
CA TYR A 41 1.64 5.08 -2.75
C TYR A 41 2.36 5.75 -3.92
N LEU A 42 3.67 5.55 -4.10
CA LEU A 42 4.45 6.19 -5.16
C LEU A 42 4.83 5.21 -6.28
N ALA A 43 4.74 3.90 -6.01
CA ALA A 43 5.09 2.87 -6.97
C ALA A 43 3.85 2.39 -7.72
N ARG A 44 3.79 2.75 -8.99
CA ARG A 44 2.79 2.21 -9.90
C ARG A 44 3.27 0.88 -10.49
N GLN A 45 2.45 -0.17 -10.34
CA GLN A 45 2.79 -1.51 -10.85
C GLN A 45 2.25 -1.75 -12.27
N HIS A 46 1.10 -1.15 -12.59
CA HIS A 46 0.45 -1.25 -13.90
C HIS A 46 0.39 0.12 -14.58
N GLU A 47 0.77 0.20 -15.86
CA GLU A 47 0.63 1.44 -16.66
C GLU A 47 -0.84 1.81 -16.90
N ASP A 48 -1.71 0.80 -16.94
CA ASP A 48 -3.15 0.96 -17.10
C ASP A 48 -3.88 0.77 -15.78
N THR A 49 -5.07 1.37 -15.70
CA THR A 49 -5.99 1.15 -14.58
C THR A 49 -6.58 -0.26 -14.68
N ILE A 50 -6.43 -1.03 -13.62
CA ILE A 50 -7.09 -2.33 -13.48
C ILE A 50 -8.58 -2.04 -13.26
N PRO A 51 -9.50 -2.64 -14.02
CA PRO A 51 -10.92 -2.40 -13.84
C PRO A 51 -11.37 -3.01 -12.51
N LEU A 52 -12.39 -2.41 -11.89
CA LEU A 52 -13.03 -2.95 -10.70
C LEU A 52 -13.90 -4.15 -11.09
N VAL A 53 -13.72 -5.27 -10.39
CA VAL A 53 -14.52 -6.48 -10.58
C VAL A 53 -15.99 -6.23 -10.22
N THR A 54 -16.91 -6.81 -10.99
CA THR A 54 -18.35 -6.67 -10.83
C THR A 54 -19.06 -8.03 -10.97
N VAL A 55 -20.30 -8.09 -10.50
CA VAL A 55 -21.16 -9.28 -10.63
C VAL A 55 -21.51 -9.65 -12.07
N ASN A 56 -21.32 -8.73 -13.03
CA ASN A 56 -21.60 -8.96 -14.44
C ASN A 56 -20.41 -9.57 -15.18
N ASP A 57 -19.25 -9.63 -14.55
CA ASP A 57 -18.06 -10.20 -15.16
C ASP A 57 -18.17 -11.72 -15.27
N LYS A 58 -17.60 -12.26 -16.35
CA LYS A 58 -17.56 -13.71 -16.54
C LYS A 58 -16.51 -14.31 -15.61
N LEU A 59 -16.73 -15.54 -15.16
CA LEU A 59 -15.82 -16.22 -14.23
C LEU A 59 -14.32 -16.19 -14.65
N PRO A 60 -13.95 -16.42 -15.93
CA PRO A 60 -12.55 -16.30 -16.34
C PRO A 60 -11.97 -14.89 -16.16
N GLU A 61 -12.80 -13.86 -16.35
CA GLU A 61 -12.40 -12.46 -16.18
C GLU A 61 -12.24 -12.12 -14.70
N ILE A 62 -13.16 -12.58 -13.84
CA ILE A 62 -13.05 -12.44 -12.39
C ILE A 62 -11.73 -13.06 -11.89
N ALA A 63 -11.41 -14.28 -12.33
CA ALA A 63 -10.17 -14.95 -11.96
C ALA A 63 -8.92 -14.19 -12.44
N ARG A 64 -8.97 -13.62 -13.66
CA ARG A 64 -7.90 -12.78 -14.22
C ARG A 64 -7.66 -11.54 -13.35
N LEU A 65 -8.73 -10.82 -12.98
CA LEU A 65 -8.66 -9.61 -12.16
C LEU A 65 -8.15 -9.88 -10.75
N LEU A 66 -8.59 -10.97 -10.12
CA LEU A 66 -8.07 -11.38 -8.81
C LEU A 66 -6.55 -11.62 -8.86
N GLY A 67 -6.04 -12.18 -9.95
CA GLY A 67 -4.59 -12.35 -10.15
C GLY A 67 -3.85 -11.01 -10.26
N GLU A 68 -4.43 -10.02 -10.95
CA GLU A 68 -3.83 -8.68 -11.02
C GLU A 68 -3.84 -7.96 -9.67
N TYR A 69 -4.94 -8.06 -8.91
CA TYR A 69 -5.02 -7.48 -7.57
C TYR A 69 -4.00 -8.10 -6.61
N ASP A 70 -3.83 -9.43 -6.67
CA ASP A 70 -2.83 -10.14 -5.87
C ASP A 70 -1.39 -9.65 -6.17
N VAL A 71 -1.06 -9.42 -7.45
CA VAL A 71 0.25 -8.85 -7.84
C VAL A 71 0.48 -7.46 -7.23
N VAL A 72 -0.54 -6.60 -7.22
CA VAL A 72 -0.45 -5.26 -6.60
C VAL A 72 -0.21 -5.38 -5.10
N LEU A 73 -1.00 -6.22 -4.41
CA LEU A 73 -0.91 -6.41 -2.96
C LEU A 73 0.41 -7.05 -2.52
N GLN A 74 0.91 -8.06 -3.24
CA GLN A 74 2.19 -8.72 -2.94
C GLN A 74 3.39 -7.77 -3.02
N ARG A 75 3.27 -6.69 -3.80
CA ARG A 75 4.31 -5.66 -3.94
C ARG A 75 4.07 -4.45 -3.04
N HIS A 76 3.11 -4.53 -2.13
CA HIS A 76 2.67 -3.41 -1.30
C HIS A 76 2.27 -2.17 -2.12
N GLY A 77 1.78 -2.36 -3.35
CA GLY A 77 1.33 -1.25 -4.19
C GLY A 77 -0.02 -0.69 -3.71
N SER A 78 -0.30 0.57 -4.03
CA SER A 78 -1.61 1.18 -3.75
C SER A 78 -2.69 0.62 -4.67
N MET A 79 -3.70 0.01 -4.08
CA MET A 79 -4.89 -0.42 -4.83
C MET A 79 -5.72 0.78 -5.29
N ALA A 80 -5.73 1.88 -4.52
CA ALA A 80 -6.37 3.11 -4.95
C ALA A 80 -5.80 3.59 -6.28
N GLU A 81 -4.48 3.72 -6.41
CA GLU A 81 -3.87 4.13 -7.68
C GLU A 81 -4.13 3.13 -8.82
N ASN A 82 -3.99 1.83 -8.56
CA ASN A 82 -4.12 0.81 -9.61
C ASN A 82 -5.59 0.62 -10.07
N LEU A 83 -6.58 0.86 -9.21
CA LEU A 83 -8.01 0.89 -9.57
C LEU A 83 -8.50 2.27 -10.08
N GLY A 84 -7.57 3.21 -10.29
CA GLY A 84 -7.85 4.49 -10.95
C GLY A 84 -8.36 5.59 -10.02
N ALA A 85 -8.33 5.39 -8.71
CA ALA A 85 -8.38 6.52 -7.80
C ALA A 85 -7.10 7.36 -7.95
N CYS A 86 -7.20 8.64 -7.62
CA CYS A 86 -6.13 9.61 -7.79
C CYS A 86 -5.56 10.00 -6.41
N PRO A 87 -4.72 9.16 -5.76
CA PRO A 87 -4.05 9.57 -4.54
C PRO A 87 -3.14 10.78 -4.80
N LEU A 88 -2.96 11.59 -3.78
CA LEU A 88 -2.14 12.79 -3.81
C LEU A 88 -0.67 12.49 -4.05
N GLY A 89 -0.12 11.41 -3.48
CA GLY A 89 1.28 11.04 -3.59
C GLY A 89 1.80 11.03 -5.03
N PRO A 90 1.21 10.24 -5.96
CA PRO A 90 1.58 10.23 -7.36
C PRO A 90 1.39 11.57 -8.07
N ILE A 91 0.36 12.34 -7.73
CA ILE A 91 0.10 13.66 -8.33
C ILE A 91 1.20 14.64 -7.92
N LEU A 92 1.53 14.67 -6.63
CA LEU A 92 2.56 15.53 -6.07
C LEU A 92 3.93 15.12 -6.60
N LEU A 93 4.22 13.82 -6.72
CA LEU A 93 5.44 13.33 -7.32
C LEU A 93 5.57 13.76 -8.79
N LYS A 94 4.52 13.61 -9.60
CA LYS A 94 4.50 14.10 -10.99
C LYS A 94 4.71 15.61 -11.09
N ARG A 95 4.16 16.39 -10.18
CA ARG A 95 4.38 17.85 -10.13
C ARG A 95 5.79 18.19 -9.68
N PHE A 96 6.32 17.43 -8.73
CA PHE A 96 7.68 17.58 -8.22
C PHE A 96 8.72 17.28 -9.29
N GLU A 97 8.55 16.21 -10.06
CA GLU A 97 9.44 15.87 -11.18
C GLU A 97 9.47 16.96 -12.26
N ARG A 98 8.38 17.71 -12.44
CA ARG A 98 8.31 18.85 -13.38
C ARG A 98 9.12 20.08 -12.94
N LEU A 99 9.66 20.09 -11.72
CA LEU A 99 10.59 21.15 -11.30
C LEU A 99 11.95 21.04 -12.02
N PHE A 100 12.23 19.89 -12.64
CA PHE A 100 13.52 19.56 -13.23
C PHE A 100 13.41 19.36 -14.75
N GLU A 101 14.53 19.48 -15.46
CA GLU A 101 14.58 19.38 -16.93
C GLU A 101 14.66 17.93 -17.47
N GLY A 102 13.98 17.00 -16.80
CA GLY A 102 13.96 15.56 -17.14
C GLY A 102 14.44 14.66 -16.01
N PRO A 103 14.49 13.33 -16.20
CA PRO A 103 14.90 12.39 -15.17
C PRO A 103 16.41 12.48 -14.87
N PRO A 104 16.85 12.13 -13.64
CA PRO A 104 18.28 12.05 -13.31
C PRO A 104 19.02 11.08 -14.24
N LYS A 105 20.22 11.45 -14.71
CA LYS A 105 20.98 10.60 -15.63
C LYS A 105 21.72 9.52 -14.85
N VAL A 106 21.41 8.26 -15.14
CA VAL A 106 22.15 7.12 -14.58
C VAL A 106 23.31 6.79 -15.51
N LEU A 107 24.55 7.04 -15.06
CA LEU A 107 25.76 6.77 -15.83
C LEU A 107 26.20 5.31 -15.74
N LYS A 108 26.01 4.70 -14.57
CA LYS A 108 26.37 3.30 -14.31
C LYS A 108 25.43 2.73 -13.26
N SER A 109 24.98 1.50 -13.44
CA SER A 109 24.29 0.73 -12.41
C SER A 109 24.96 -0.61 -12.18
N SER A 110 25.01 -1.03 -10.91
CA SER A 110 25.42 -2.38 -10.51
C SER A 110 24.25 -3.36 -10.36
N ALA A 111 23.00 -2.86 -10.37
CA ALA A 111 21.80 -3.66 -10.18
C ALA A 111 20.98 -3.66 -11.48
N GLN A 112 20.38 -4.81 -11.81
CA GLN A 112 19.42 -4.89 -12.90
C GLN A 112 18.17 -4.08 -12.52
N ASP A 113 17.73 -3.18 -13.40
CA ASP A 113 16.49 -2.37 -13.28
C ASP A 113 16.43 -1.29 -12.17
N SER A 114 17.58 -0.78 -11.72
CA SER A 114 17.59 0.35 -10.77
C SER A 114 17.20 1.67 -11.43
N THR A 115 15.97 2.15 -11.15
CA THR A 115 15.52 3.49 -11.51
C THR A 115 15.81 4.48 -10.37
N ILE A 116 16.23 5.69 -10.73
CA ILE A 116 16.48 6.78 -9.77
C ILE A 116 15.47 7.89 -10.03
N SER A 117 14.73 8.26 -9.00
CA SER A 117 13.77 9.38 -9.04
C SER A 117 14.37 10.66 -8.48
N TRP A 118 13.76 11.81 -8.76
CA TRP A 118 14.15 13.07 -8.11
C TRP A 118 13.93 13.05 -6.60
N LEU A 119 12.97 12.27 -6.11
CA LEU A 119 12.73 12.07 -4.69
C LEU A 119 13.99 11.50 -4.01
N ASP A 120 14.58 10.46 -4.62
CA ASP A 120 15.79 9.82 -4.11
C ASP A 120 16.97 10.80 -4.03
N VAL A 121 17.09 11.66 -5.03
CA VAL A 121 18.15 12.68 -5.10
C VAL A 121 17.96 13.75 -4.02
N VAL A 122 16.73 14.23 -3.83
CA VAL A 122 16.43 15.27 -2.85
C VAL A 122 16.50 14.75 -1.42
N GLU A 123 16.08 13.52 -1.16
CA GLU A 123 16.26 12.85 0.13
C GLU A 123 17.75 12.63 0.44
N LEU A 124 18.57 12.25 -0.56
CA LEU A 124 20.02 12.17 -0.42
C LEU A 124 20.63 13.52 -0.04
N ALA A 125 20.19 14.59 -0.71
CA ALA A 125 20.66 15.95 -0.46
C ALA A 125 20.26 16.44 0.93
N GLN A 126 19.07 16.08 1.41
CA GLN A 126 18.62 16.42 2.75
C GLN A 126 19.37 15.65 3.84
N SER A 127 19.53 14.33 3.65
CA SER A 127 20.19 13.45 4.63
C SER A 127 21.72 13.60 4.65
N SER A 128 22.32 13.97 3.52
CA SER A 128 23.78 13.99 3.36
C SER A 128 24.23 14.96 2.27
N PRO A 129 24.04 16.29 2.47
CA PRO A 129 24.31 17.31 1.46
C PRO A 129 25.76 17.29 0.97
N LYS A 130 26.71 16.89 1.82
CA LYS A 130 28.14 16.80 1.49
C LYS A 130 28.47 15.80 0.38
N ARG A 131 27.55 14.87 0.06
CA ARG A 131 27.72 13.91 -1.03
C ARG A 131 27.47 14.52 -2.40
N LEU A 132 26.80 15.68 -2.48
CA LEU A 132 26.55 16.38 -3.73
C LEU A 132 27.58 17.49 -3.90
N ASN A 133 28.44 17.36 -4.90
CA ASN A 133 29.43 18.36 -5.24
C ASN A 133 29.41 18.64 -6.73
N LEU A 134 29.47 19.91 -7.08
CA LEU A 134 29.54 20.34 -8.47
C LEU A 134 30.99 20.23 -8.95
N GLU A 135 31.20 19.40 -9.97
CA GLU A 135 32.50 19.14 -10.57
C GLU A 135 32.51 19.55 -12.04
N ARG A 136 33.68 19.93 -12.56
CA ARG A 136 33.85 20.30 -13.97
C ARG A 136 34.32 19.09 -14.76
N THR A 137 33.51 18.65 -15.71
CA THR A 137 33.86 17.56 -16.63
C THR A 137 35.01 17.96 -17.56
N ARG A 138 35.60 16.97 -18.23
CA ARG A 138 36.66 17.18 -19.23
C ARG A 138 36.24 18.09 -20.38
N ASN A 139 34.94 18.16 -20.68
CA ASN A 139 34.38 19.01 -21.73
C ASN A 139 34.10 20.44 -21.25
N GLY A 140 34.47 20.77 -20.01
CA GLY A 140 34.30 22.09 -19.42
C GLY A 140 32.91 22.37 -18.83
N ILE A 141 31.95 21.44 -18.98
CA ILE A 141 30.59 21.51 -18.43
C ILE A 141 30.62 21.13 -16.94
N ARG A 142 29.88 21.87 -16.10
CA ARG A 142 29.72 21.55 -14.69
C ARG A 142 28.53 20.63 -14.47
N VAL A 143 28.72 19.59 -13.67
CA VAL A 143 27.70 18.59 -13.32
C VAL A 143 27.92 18.16 -11.88
N CYS A 144 26.89 17.60 -11.24
CA CYS A 144 27.04 16.96 -9.94
C CYS A 144 26.92 15.44 -10.10
N GLN A 145 27.95 14.71 -9.69
CA GLN A 145 27.97 13.25 -9.74
C GLN A 145 28.04 12.66 -8.33
N PHE A 146 27.23 11.64 -8.07
CA PHE A 146 27.18 10.97 -6.77
C PHE A 146 26.66 9.55 -6.88
N HIS A 147 26.93 8.75 -5.84
CA HIS A 147 26.41 7.38 -5.74
C HIS A 147 25.15 7.33 -4.87
N THR A 148 24.09 6.71 -5.39
CA THR A 148 22.87 6.39 -4.64
C THR A 148 22.25 5.11 -5.19
N LYS A 149 21.62 4.29 -4.34
CA LYS A 149 21.00 3.00 -4.71
C LYS A 149 21.85 2.15 -5.69
N GLN A 150 23.15 2.04 -5.41
CA GLN A 150 24.12 1.28 -6.24
C GLN A 150 24.26 1.79 -7.70
N CYS A 151 23.82 3.02 -7.97
CA CYS A 151 23.95 3.74 -9.22
C CYS A 151 24.92 4.91 -9.09
N LEU A 152 25.68 5.19 -10.14
CA LEU A 152 26.34 6.47 -10.36
C LEU A 152 25.39 7.37 -11.13
N VAL A 153 24.99 8.48 -10.51
CA VAL A 153 24.01 9.43 -11.04
C VAL A 153 24.71 10.74 -11.36
N GLU A 154 24.29 11.38 -12.45
CA GLU A 154 24.69 12.71 -12.86
C GLU A 154 23.46 13.62 -12.97
N ILE A 155 23.57 14.84 -12.43
CA ILE A 155 22.58 15.90 -12.59
C ILE A 155 23.25 17.17 -13.14
N SER A 156 22.46 18.02 -13.79
CA SER A 156 22.91 19.30 -14.35
C SER A 156 23.34 20.29 -13.25
N GLU A 157 24.05 21.35 -13.65
CA GLU A 157 24.34 22.45 -12.72
C GLU A 157 23.05 23.13 -12.25
N GLU A 158 22.11 23.33 -13.17
CA GLU A 158 20.84 23.98 -12.93
C GLU A 158 20.01 23.23 -11.88
N ASP A 159 19.88 21.91 -12.04
CA ASP A 159 19.18 21.04 -11.08
C ASP A 159 19.90 21.00 -9.73
N TYR A 160 21.24 20.98 -9.74
CA TYR A 160 22.04 21.05 -8.51
C TYR A 160 21.77 22.34 -7.73
N VAL A 161 21.78 23.49 -8.41
CA VAL A 161 21.49 24.80 -7.78
C VAL A 161 20.07 24.84 -7.22
N LEU A 162 19.10 24.30 -7.97
CA LEU A 162 17.72 24.18 -7.51
C LEU A 162 17.63 23.32 -6.23
N ILE A 163 18.29 22.17 -6.18
CA ILE A 163 18.32 21.30 -4.99
C ILE A 163 19.02 21.99 -3.82
N ALA A 164 20.15 22.66 -4.07
CA ALA A 164 20.92 23.36 -3.05
C ALA A 164 20.17 24.56 -2.47
N SER A 165 19.22 25.14 -3.19
CA SER A 165 18.38 26.24 -2.71
C SER A 165 17.47 25.84 -1.53
N GLY A 166 17.23 24.54 -1.33
CA GLY A 166 16.32 24.05 -0.30
C GLY A 166 14.83 24.12 -0.69
N VAL A 167 14.50 24.64 -1.88
CA VAL A 167 13.10 24.78 -2.33
C VAL A 167 12.43 23.41 -2.50
N PRO A 168 13.01 22.43 -3.22
CA PRO A 168 12.38 21.11 -3.37
C PRO A 168 12.09 20.42 -2.03
N GLN A 169 13.00 20.49 -1.07
CA GLN A 169 12.88 19.88 0.26
C GLN A 169 11.73 20.48 1.08
N LYS A 170 11.44 21.77 0.88
CA LYS A 170 10.32 22.47 1.55
C LYS A 170 8.98 22.20 0.88
N LEU A 171 8.98 21.89 -0.42
CA LEU A 171 7.77 21.58 -1.19
C LEU A 171 7.29 20.13 -0.99
N MET A 172 8.17 19.25 -0.52
CA MET A 172 7.82 17.86 -0.18
C MET A 172 6.97 17.84 1.10
N PRO A 173 5.68 17.45 1.03
CA PRO A 173 4.89 17.27 2.23
C PRO A 173 5.36 16.00 2.97
N PRO A 174 5.26 15.97 4.31
CA PRO A 174 5.67 14.82 5.10
C PRO A 174 4.83 13.59 4.72
N GLN A 175 5.50 12.46 4.48
CA GLN A 175 4.85 11.17 4.27
C GLN A 175 4.69 10.43 5.61
N PRO A 176 3.63 9.63 5.79
CA PRO A 176 2.56 9.31 4.83
C PRO A 176 1.46 10.39 4.72
N PHE A 177 0.81 10.49 3.56
CA PHE A 177 -0.33 11.38 3.34
C PHE A 177 -1.61 10.73 3.87
N LEU A 178 -2.21 11.30 4.93
CA LEU A 178 -3.44 10.75 5.53
C LEU A 178 -4.59 10.60 4.52
N GLU A 179 -4.72 11.55 3.59
CA GLU A 179 -5.76 11.51 2.55
C GLU A 179 -5.60 10.32 1.58
N ASP A 180 -4.37 9.84 1.38
CA ASP A 180 -4.12 8.67 0.53
C ASP A 180 -4.50 7.38 1.22
N GLU A 181 -4.33 7.31 2.54
CA GLU A 181 -4.81 6.20 3.37
C GLU A 181 -6.35 6.13 3.38
N GLU A 182 -7.03 7.26 3.50
CA GLU A 182 -8.50 7.32 3.40
C GLU A 182 -9.02 6.85 2.03
N LYS A 183 -8.34 7.23 0.94
CA LYS A 183 -8.67 6.75 -0.42
C LYS A 183 -8.42 5.26 -0.59
N GLU A 184 -7.31 4.76 -0.06
CA GLU A 184 -6.97 3.34 -0.07
C GLU A 184 -8.06 2.51 0.63
N LEU A 185 -8.45 2.91 1.83
CA LEU A 185 -9.53 2.27 2.58
C LEU A 185 -10.86 2.31 1.83
N GLY A 186 -11.22 3.46 1.24
CA GLY A 186 -12.46 3.59 0.47
C GLY A 186 -12.52 2.67 -0.76
N VAL A 187 -11.39 2.47 -1.44
CA VAL A 187 -11.29 1.57 -2.58
C VAL A 187 -11.31 0.10 -2.14
N MET A 188 -10.66 -0.24 -1.02
CA MET A 188 -10.72 -1.57 -0.43
C MET A 188 -12.12 -1.97 0.02
N ASP A 189 -12.86 -1.05 0.65
CA ASP A 189 -14.26 -1.28 1.02
C ASP A 189 -15.14 -1.55 -0.19
N LEU A 190 -14.90 -0.85 -1.31
CA LEU A 190 -15.66 -1.06 -2.54
C LEU A 190 -15.33 -2.42 -3.18
N LEU A 191 -14.05 -2.79 -3.21
CA LEU A 191 -13.61 -4.08 -3.73
C LEU A 191 -14.20 -5.25 -2.91
N ASP A 192 -14.14 -5.16 -1.58
CA ASP A 192 -14.69 -6.16 -0.67
C ASP A 192 -16.20 -6.36 -0.86
N ARG A 193 -16.95 -5.26 -1.02
CA ARG A 193 -18.39 -5.32 -1.31
C ARG A 193 -18.70 -6.06 -2.61
N ASN A 194 -17.96 -5.76 -3.69
CA ASN A 194 -18.19 -6.39 -4.98
C ASN A 194 -17.83 -7.88 -4.97
N LEU A 195 -16.71 -8.24 -4.35
CA LEU A 195 -16.32 -9.64 -4.16
C LEU A 195 -17.33 -10.38 -3.28
N GLY A 196 -17.82 -9.76 -2.22
CA GLY A 196 -18.88 -10.31 -1.36
C GLY A 196 -20.17 -10.63 -2.13
N GLN A 197 -20.59 -9.77 -3.06
CA GLN A 197 -21.75 -10.04 -3.92
C GLN A 197 -21.50 -11.23 -4.87
N ILE A 198 -20.30 -11.33 -5.45
CA ILE A 198 -19.92 -12.45 -6.32
C ILE A 198 -19.94 -13.78 -5.56
N ILE A 199 -19.40 -13.78 -4.33
CA ILE A 199 -19.43 -14.96 -3.44
C ILE A 199 -20.87 -15.38 -3.16
N GLN A 200 -21.75 -14.44 -2.78
CA GLN A 200 -23.16 -14.72 -2.53
C GLN A 200 -23.88 -15.35 -3.74
N LEU A 201 -23.61 -14.87 -4.95
CA LEU A 201 -24.17 -15.45 -6.17
C LEU A 201 -23.64 -16.87 -6.42
N ALA A 202 -22.34 -17.10 -6.22
CA ALA A 202 -21.74 -18.43 -6.34
C ALA A 202 -22.33 -19.43 -5.33
N ASP A 203 -22.56 -18.99 -4.10
CA ASP A 203 -23.20 -19.80 -3.05
C ASP A 203 -24.64 -20.16 -3.43
N GLN A 204 -25.41 -19.21 -3.99
CA GLN A 204 -26.78 -19.45 -4.43
C GLN A 204 -26.85 -20.49 -5.57
N VAL A 205 -25.93 -20.40 -6.54
CA VAL A 205 -25.84 -21.39 -7.62
C VAL A 205 -25.47 -22.77 -7.07
N SER A 206 -24.50 -22.83 -6.17
CA SER A 206 -24.06 -24.09 -5.55
C SER A 206 -25.19 -24.77 -4.77
N ALA A 207 -25.94 -24.01 -3.97
CA ALA A 207 -27.12 -24.51 -3.26
C ALA A 207 -28.21 -25.03 -4.22
N THR A 208 -28.42 -24.36 -5.35
CA THR A 208 -29.39 -24.79 -6.37
C THR A 208 -28.98 -26.12 -7.01
N VAL A 209 -27.69 -26.27 -7.36
CA VAL A 209 -27.15 -27.52 -7.91
C VAL A 209 -27.26 -28.67 -6.91
N GLU A 210 -27.01 -28.41 -5.62
CA GLU A 210 -27.18 -29.43 -4.59
C GLU A 210 -28.64 -29.89 -4.47
N LEU A 211 -29.60 -28.96 -4.43
CA LEU A 211 -31.03 -29.30 -4.37
C LEU A 211 -31.49 -30.12 -5.57
N ASP A 212 -31.05 -29.78 -6.79
CA ASP A 212 -31.38 -30.54 -8.00
C ASP A 212 -30.83 -31.97 -7.94
N ARG A 213 -29.60 -32.14 -7.43
CA ARG A 213 -28.95 -33.44 -7.21
C ARG A 213 -29.69 -34.33 -6.21
N TRP A 214 -30.41 -33.77 -5.24
CA TRP A 214 -31.27 -34.52 -4.32
C TRP A 214 -32.67 -34.79 -4.86
N SER A 215 -33.15 -34.00 -5.83
CA SER A 215 -34.45 -34.20 -6.47
C SER A 215 -34.42 -35.28 -7.57
N THR A 216 -33.26 -35.64 -8.09
CA THR A 216 -33.08 -36.69 -9.13
C THR A 216 -32.68 -38.08 -8.60
N ARG A 217 -32.62 -38.26 -7.26
CA ARG A 217 -32.46 -39.58 -6.62
C ARG A 217 -33.77 -40.05 -6.00
#